data_AF-A0A2W6CUH7-F1
#
_entry.id   AF-A0A2W6CUH7-F1
#
_cell.length_a   1.000
_cell.length_b   1.000
_cell.length_c   1.000
_cell.angle_alpha   90.00
_cell.angle_beta   90.00
_cell.angle_gamma   90.00
#
_symmetry.space_group_name_H-M   'P 1'
#
loop_
_entity.id
_entity.type
_entity.pdbx_description
1 polymer ?
#
loop_
_entity_poly.entity_id
_entity_poly.type
_entity_poly.pdbx_seq_one_letter_code
_entity_poly.pdbx_strand_id
1 'polypeptide(L)'
;MRRVATVVLVCGDAEVASWPLAGWDCPGLAVVDELARLQVAARRLGYSIRLRDAGTELCELLDLVGLGEVRAVPAGYAGSRAGRPKAAKRSVSRKL
;
A
#
# COMPACT_ATOMS: atom_id res chain seq x y z
N MET A 1 7.22 12.72 -14.77
CA MET A 1 7.10 11.24 -14.67
C MET A 1 6.01 10.95 -13.66
N ARG A 2 4.89 10.33 -14.07
CA ARG A 2 3.79 10.00 -13.16
C ARG A 2 4.19 8.80 -12.31
N ARG A 3 4.51 9.00 -11.04
CA ARG A 3 4.75 7.88 -10.11
C ARG A 3 3.40 7.36 -9.62
N VAL A 4 3.21 6.06 -9.69
CA VAL A 4 1.96 5.40 -9.29
C VAL A 4 2.33 4.42 -8.19
N ALA A 5 1.92 4.72 -6.96
CA ALA A 5 1.92 3.73 -5.88
C ALA A 5 0.58 2.99 -5.91
N THR A 6 0.56 1.73 -5.51
CA THR A 6 -0.69 0.96 -5.35
C THR A 6 -0.91 0.69 -3.87
N VAL A 7 -2.08 1.09 -3.37
CA VAL A 7 -2.55 0.75 -2.03
C VAL A 7 -3.14 -0.65 -2.08
N VAL A 8 -2.76 -1.49 -1.12
CA VAL A 8 -3.22 -2.88 -1.01
C VAL A 8 -3.82 -3.09 0.38
N LEU A 9 -5.10 -3.43 0.44
CA LEU A 9 -5.79 -3.83 1.66
C LEU A 9 -5.59 -5.33 1.86
N VAL A 10 -5.14 -5.72 3.05
CA VAL A 10 -4.87 -7.10 3.43
C VAL A 10 -5.61 -7.53 4.69
N CYS A 11 -6.06 -8.78 4.70
CA CYS A 11 -6.61 -9.48 5.87
C CYS A 11 -5.66 -10.63 6.20
N GLY A 12 -4.86 -10.49 7.26
CA GLY A 12 -3.71 -11.38 7.48
C GLY A 12 -2.73 -11.28 6.31
N ASP A 13 -2.60 -12.36 5.53
CA ASP A 13 -1.73 -12.42 4.34
C ASP A 13 -2.51 -12.40 3.00
N ALA A 14 -3.84 -12.32 3.03
CA ALA A 14 -4.67 -12.28 1.83
C ALA A 14 -4.90 -10.84 1.35
N GLU A 15 -4.59 -10.55 0.09
CA GLU A 15 -5.00 -9.31 -0.58
C GLU A 15 -6.51 -9.33 -0.82
N VAL A 16 -7.22 -8.36 -0.24
CA VAL A 16 -8.69 -8.23 -0.32
C VAL A 16 -9.08 -7.23 -1.40
N ALA A 17 -8.30 -6.16 -1.55
CA ALA A 17 -8.49 -5.14 -2.58
C ALA A 17 -7.17 -4.41 -2.86
N SER A 18 -7.01 -3.90 -4.07
CA SER A 18 -5.93 -2.99 -4.43
C SER A 18 -6.42 -1.89 -5.36
N TRP A 19 -5.87 -0.69 -5.19
CA TRP A 19 -6.21 0.47 -6.00
C TRP A 19 -5.00 1.40 -6.16
N PRO A 20 -4.86 2.10 -7.30
CA PRO A 20 -3.80 3.05 -7.49
C PRO A 20 -4.01 4.26 -6.58
N LEU A 21 -2.93 4.70 -5.97
CA LEU A 21 -2.80 5.99 -5.30
C LEU A 21 -2.60 7.04 -6.38
N ALA A 22 -3.70 7.65 -6.81
CA ALA A 22 -3.71 8.57 -7.94
C ALA A 22 -3.56 10.03 -7.49
N GLY A 23 -2.96 10.85 -8.37
CA GLY A 23 -3.03 12.31 -8.28
C GLY A 23 -1.88 13.01 -7.56
N TRP A 24 -0.74 12.33 -7.36
CA TRP A 24 0.35 12.89 -6.56
C TRP A 24 1.57 13.14 -7.44
N ASP A 25 1.76 14.40 -7.85
CA ASP A 25 2.95 14.81 -8.60
C ASP A 25 4.17 15.02 -7.68
N CYS A 26 3.95 15.23 -6.38
CA CYS A 26 4.98 15.32 -5.35
C CYS A 26 4.49 14.65 -4.04
N PRO A 27 5.24 13.72 -3.44
CA PRO A 27 4.90 13.13 -2.15
C PRO A 27 4.99 14.21 -1.06
N GLY A 28 3.89 14.47 -0.36
CA GLY A 28 3.78 15.50 0.66
C GLY A 28 2.96 15.05 1.87
N LEU A 29 2.55 15.99 2.74
CA LEU A 29 1.80 15.63 3.94
C LEU A 29 0.33 15.29 3.66
N ALA A 30 -0.29 15.83 2.61
CA ALA A 30 -1.68 15.50 2.25
C ALA A 30 -1.83 14.00 1.91
N VAL A 31 -0.85 13.51 1.19
CA VAL A 31 -0.59 12.12 0.83
C VAL A 31 -0.49 11.22 2.06
N VAL A 32 0.35 11.62 3.02
CA VAL A 32 0.54 10.90 4.28
C VAL A 32 -0.75 10.88 5.10
N ASP A 33 -1.45 12.00 5.19
CA ASP A 33 -2.70 12.12 5.93
C ASP A 33 -3.79 11.19 5.36
N GLU A 34 -3.90 11.12 4.04
CA GLU A 34 -4.83 10.19 3.38
C GLU A 34 -4.50 8.72 3.73
N LEU A 35 -3.23 8.33 3.64
CA LEU A 35 -2.78 6.99 4.01
C LEU A 35 -3.00 6.69 5.50
N ALA A 36 -2.77 7.67 6.37
CA ALA A 36 -2.98 7.54 7.80
C ALA A 36 -4.46 7.27 8.10
N ARG A 37 -5.37 8.06 7.51
CA ARG A 37 -6.82 7.86 7.68
C ARG A 37 -7.26 6.50 7.16
N LEU A 38 -6.77 6.08 5.99
CA LEU A 38 -7.07 4.77 5.42
C LEU A 38 -6.57 3.65 6.35
N GLN A 39 -5.36 3.75 6.89
CA GLN A 39 -4.81 2.75 7.81
C GLN A 39 -5.64 2.66 9.10
N VAL A 40 -6.07 3.80 9.66
CA VAL A 40 -6.96 3.80 10.85
C VAL A 40 -8.31 3.15 10.53
N ALA A 41 -8.90 3.44 9.37
CA ALA A 41 -10.15 2.84 8.93
C ALA A 41 -10.01 1.31 8.74
N ALA A 42 -8.92 0.87 8.10
CA ALA A 42 -8.61 -0.55 7.91
C ALA A 42 -8.45 -1.27 9.26
N ARG A 43 -7.68 -0.71 10.20
CA ARG A 43 -7.43 -1.31 11.51
C ARG A 43 -8.71 -1.49 12.33
N ARG A 44 -9.64 -0.54 12.26
CA ARG A 44 -10.96 -0.65 12.91
C ARG A 44 -11.79 -1.83 12.41
N LEU A 45 -11.51 -2.29 11.19
CA LEU A 45 -12.18 -3.41 10.54
C LEU A 45 -11.36 -4.71 10.58
N GLY A 46 -10.20 -4.72 11.25
CA GLY A 46 -9.31 -5.88 11.30
C GLY A 46 -8.46 -6.09 10.04
N TYR A 47 -8.37 -5.08 9.18
CA TYR A 47 -7.52 -5.08 7.98
C TYR A 47 -6.25 -4.24 8.19
N SER A 48 -5.26 -4.43 7.32
CA SER A 48 -4.03 -3.63 7.26
C SER A 48 -3.79 -3.14 5.84
N ILE A 49 -3.03 -2.06 5.68
CA ILE A 49 -2.65 -1.51 4.37
C ILE A 49 -1.18 -1.76 4.09
N ARG A 50 -0.86 -2.10 2.84
CA ARG A 50 0.49 -2.17 2.29
C ARG A 50 0.60 -1.27 1.07
N LEU A 51 1.78 -0.75 0.81
CA LEU A 51 2.08 0.02 -0.40
C LEU A 51 2.96 -0.82 -1.34
N ARG A 52 2.59 -0.85 -2.61
CA ARG A 52 3.36 -1.44 -3.70
C ARG A 52 3.82 -0.34 -4.65
N ASP A 53 5.02 -0.48 -5.20
CA ASP A 53 5.60 0.49 -6.14
C ASP A 53 5.74 1.92 -5.58
N ALA A 54 5.82 2.05 -4.25
CA ALA A 54 6.09 3.33 -3.60
C ALA A 54 7.54 3.76 -3.86
N GLY A 55 7.73 5.01 -4.29
CA GLY A 55 9.05 5.60 -4.45
C GLY A 55 9.72 5.84 -3.10
N THR A 56 11.05 5.87 -3.08
CA THR A 56 11.88 6.03 -1.88
C THR A 56 11.48 7.24 -1.04
N GLU A 57 11.23 8.39 -1.67
CA GLU A 57 10.82 9.63 -1.00
C GLU A 57 9.53 9.47 -0.18
N LEU A 58 8.55 8.69 -0.69
CA LEU A 58 7.32 8.42 0.03
C LEU A 58 7.56 7.46 1.20
N CYS A 59 8.40 6.44 1.00
CA CYS A 59 8.78 5.52 2.08
C CYS A 59 9.46 6.28 3.23
N GLU A 60 10.44 7.14 2.92
CA GLU A 60 11.15 7.96 3.90
C GLU A 60 10.20 8.89 4.66
N LEU A 61 9.23 9.50 3.95
CA LEU A 61 8.24 10.36 4.59
C LEU A 61 7.30 9.58 5.51
N LEU A 62 6.88 8.38 5.12
CA LEU A 62 6.08 7.49 5.96
C LEU A 62 6.85 7.02 7.19
N ASP A 63 8.14 6.74 7.05
CA ASP A 63 8.99 6.39 8.19
C ASP A 63 9.15 7.59 9.14
N LEU A 64 9.37 8.79 8.60
CA LEU A 64 9.49 10.03 9.39
C LEU A 64 8.22 10.31 10.22
N VAL A 65 7.04 10.04 9.68
CA VAL A 65 5.76 10.31 10.37
C VAL A 65 5.25 9.12 11.20
N GLY A 66 6.02 8.04 11.32
CA GLY A 66 5.65 6.85 12.10
C GLY A 66 4.60 5.96 11.44
N LEU A 67 4.40 6.07 10.12
CA LEU A 67 3.53 5.22 9.30
C LEU A 67 4.28 4.09 8.56
N GLY A 68 5.51 3.77 8.95
CA GLY A 68 6.29 2.66 8.36
C GLY A 68 5.62 1.27 8.50
N GLU A 69 4.60 1.13 9.36
CA GLU A 69 3.72 -0.04 9.42
C GLU A 69 2.91 -0.24 8.12
N VAL A 70 2.67 0.84 7.37
CA VAL A 70 2.24 0.79 5.96
C VAL A 70 3.43 0.29 5.16
N ARG A 71 3.64 -1.03 5.24
CA ARG A 71 4.85 -1.66 4.75
C ARG A 71 4.88 -1.50 3.23
N ALA A 72 5.65 -0.51 2.77
CA ALA A 72 6.09 -0.46 1.40
C ALA A 72 6.89 -1.75 1.18
N VAL A 73 6.48 -2.58 0.24
CA VAL A 73 7.35 -3.66 -0.21
C VAL A 73 8.26 -3.02 -1.25
N PRO A 74 9.52 -2.68 -0.93
CA PRO A 74 10.43 -2.17 -1.94
C PRO A 74 10.57 -3.25 -3.02
N ALA A 75 10.58 -2.82 -4.27
CA ALA A 75 10.86 -3.68 -5.41
C ALA A 75 12.31 -4.18 -5.30
N GLY A 76 12.49 -5.28 -4.57
CA GLY A 76 13.78 -5.96 -4.41
C GLY A 76 14.40 -5.81 -3.04
N TYR A 77 13.94 -6.61 -2.08
CA TYR A 77 14.84 -7.42 -1.24
C TYR A 77 14.13 -8.74 -0.93
N ALA A 78 14.65 -9.82 -1.52
CA ALA A 78 14.22 -11.19 -1.28
C ALA A 78 14.71 -11.64 0.12
N GLY A 79 14.03 -11.17 1.16
CA GLY A 79 14.13 -11.73 2.50
C GLY A 79 13.28 -12.99 2.59
N SER A 80 13.90 -14.14 2.35
CA SER A 80 13.28 -15.47 2.47
C SER A 80 12.71 -15.72 3.85
N ARG A 81 11.40 -15.44 4.04
CA ARG A 81 10.48 -16.08 5.01
C ARG A 81 9.08 -15.50 4.84
N ALA A 82 8.37 -15.95 3.82
CA ALA A 82 6.91 -15.92 3.80
C ALA A 82 6.43 -16.90 2.72
N GLY A 83 5.55 -17.82 3.11
CA GLY A 83 4.98 -18.82 2.21
C GLY A 83 4.39 -18.16 0.98
N ARG A 84 4.68 -18.77 -0.18
CA ARG A 84 4.12 -18.46 -1.49
C ARG A 84 2.58 -18.42 -1.39
N PRO A 85 1.91 -17.24 -1.46
CA PRO A 85 0.48 -17.22 -1.70
C PRO A 85 0.27 -17.56 -3.18
N LYS A 86 -0.59 -18.55 -3.43
CA LYS A 86 -0.99 -18.94 -4.79
C LYS A 86 -1.55 -17.71 -5.51
N ALA A 87 -1.07 -17.51 -6.73
CA ALA A 87 -1.59 -16.52 -7.67
C ALA A 87 -3.12 -16.65 -7.80
N ALA A 88 -3.85 -15.76 -7.11
CA ALA A 88 -5.27 -15.58 -7.31
C ALA A 88 -5.44 -14.68 -8.54
N LYS A 89 -5.46 -15.32 -9.71
CA LYS A 89 -6.06 -14.71 -10.90
C LYS A 89 -7.58 -14.73 -10.71
N ARG A 90 -8.23 -13.56 -10.66
CA ARG A 90 -9.60 -13.26 -11.11
C ARG A 90 -9.97 -11.86 -10.59
N SER A 91 -10.16 -10.89 -11.50
CA SER A 91 -11.48 -10.34 -11.87
C SER A 91 -12.08 -9.55 -10.70
N VAL A 92 -12.48 -8.29 -10.87
CA VAL A 92 -13.71 -7.96 -11.60
C VAL A 92 -13.64 -6.52 -12.11
N SER A 93 -13.88 -6.42 -13.41
CA SER A 93 -14.40 -5.25 -14.09
C SER A 93 -15.69 -4.78 -13.42
N ARG A 94 -15.74 -3.55 -12.90
CA ARG A 94 -17.00 -2.82 -12.89
C ARG A 94 -16.78 -1.34 -13.14
N LYS A 95 -17.15 -0.94 -14.35
CA LYS A 95 -17.44 0.44 -14.75
C LYS A 95 -18.41 1.09 -13.75
N LEU A 96 -18.12 2.33 -13.40
CA LEU A 96 -19.11 3.40 -13.34
C LEU A 96 -18.64 4.47 -14.33
#